data_AF-A0A1F5UU20-F1
#
_entry.id   AF-A0A1F5UU20-F1
#
_cell.length_a   1.000
_cell.length_b   1.000
_cell.length_c   1.000
_cell.angle_alpha   90.00
_cell.angle_beta   90.00
_cell.angle_gamma   90.00
#
_symmetry.space_group_name_H-M   'P 1'
#
loop_
_entity.id
_entity.type
_entity.pdbx_description
1 polymer ?
#
loop_
_entity_poly.entity_id
_entity_poly.type
_entity_poly.pdbx_seq_one_letter_code
_entity_poly.pdbx_strand_id
1 'polypeptide(L)'
;MPLVSSKEWMLKAQKEKFGIGAFNANNMEFVEAIIEVAEEEKSPVIIQVSQGAIKYAGLEMATEMVKAAAALASVPVVLHLDHGTDYLQNVRCLRAGFTSLMFDGSALSFEDNVKMTAKITEMSHACNIPVEAELGKVLQIGDNNSAETIEKAMTQSEEAVKFVAATKIDSLAVAIGSVHAMKDRTAKLDIPRLKKIRSVIDIPLVLHGSSGVDPESIKEGIANGLCKINVATQLSVSFVKAIGEAYNKNPNEKDMRKILLPGKNAVKDRVREYMGYFGCKGKGIITGAKSGIQSSEIKHHE
;
A
#
# COMPACT_ATOMS: atom_id res chain seq x y z
N MET A 1 -1.20 2.47 -19.38
CA MET A 1 -2.50 3.16 -19.20
C MET A 1 -2.29 4.42 -18.36
N PRO A 2 -3.14 5.47 -18.39
CA PRO A 2 -3.10 6.47 -17.31
C PRO A 2 -3.32 5.81 -15.94
N LEU A 3 -2.76 6.41 -14.88
CA LEU A 3 -3.03 6.02 -13.50
C LEU A 3 -4.55 6.10 -13.22
N VAL A 4 -5.03 5.21 -12.35
CA VAL A 4 -6.45 5.15 -11.96
C VAL A 4 -6.65 5.60 -10.52
N SER A 5 -7.88 6.00 -10.18
CA SER A 5 -8.27 6.31 -8.80
C SER A 5 -8.36 5.05 -7.94
N SER A 6 -7.95 5.11 -6.68
CA SER A 6 -8.12 3.97 -5.75
C SER A 6 -9.57 3.67 -5.42
N LYS A 7 -10.46 4.68 -5.47
CA LYS A 7 -11.84 4.60 -4.98
C LYS A 7 -12.65 3.46 -5.61
N GLU A 8 -12.67 3.41 -6.93
CA GLU A 8 -13.46 2.41 -7.68
C GLU A 8 -12.96 0.99 -7.40
N TRP A 9 -11.64 0.81 -7.37
CA TRP A 9 -11.00 -0.47 -7.10
C TRP A 9 -11.23 -0.94 -5.67
N MET A 10 -11.15 -0.03 -4.71
CA MET A 10 -11.42 -0.33 -3.29
C MET A 10 -12.89 -0.71 -3.05
N LEU A 11 -13.83 -0.04 -3.70
CA LEU A 11 -15.25 -0.41 -3.65
C LEU A 11 -15.51 -1.77 -4.32
N LYS A 12 -14.83 -2.06 -5.44
CA LYS A 12 -14.87 -3.38 -6.08
C LYS A 12 -14.32 -4.46 -5.15
N ALA A 13 -13.18 -4.19 -4.51
CA ALA A 13 -12.54 -5.07 -3.53
C ALA A 13 -13.47 -5.40 -2.36
N GLN A 14 -14.14 -4.38 -1.81
CA GLN A 14 -15.14 -4.56 -0.76
C GLN A 14 -16.31 -5.44 -1.22
N LYS A 15 -16.88 -5.16 -2.40
CA LYS A 15 -18.04 -5.89 -2.94
C LYS A 15 -17.71 -7.34 -3.26
N GLU A 16 -16.54 -7.59 -3.86
CA GLU A 16 -16.11 -8.90 -4.32
C GLU A 16 -15.26 -9.67 -3.31
N LYS A 17 -15.03 -9.10 -2.12
CA LYS A 17 -14.30 -9.69 -0.99
C LYS A 17 -12.88 -10.14 -1.34
N PHE A 18 -12.10 -9.25 -1.93
CA PHE A 18 -10.66 -9.43 -2.12
C PHE A 18 -9.89 -8.23 -1.57
N GLY A 19 -8.58 -8.37 -1.38
CA GLY A 19 -7.69 -7.29 -0.99
C GLY A 19 -6.84 -6.79 -2.17
N ILE A 20 -6.61 -5.48 -2.25
CA ILE A 20 -5.65 -4.88 -3.18
C ILE A 20 -4.33 -4.73 -2.45
N GLY A 21 -3.26 -5.26 -3.05
CA GLY A 21 -1.92 -5.07 -2.53
C GLY A 21 -1.46 -3.64 -2.73
N ALA A 22 -1.07 -2.99 -1.64
CA ALA A 22 -0.43 -1.69 -1.67
C ALA A 22 1.03 -1.83 -1.25
N PHE A 23 1.92 -1.69 -2.21
CA PHE A 23 3.33 -2.04 -2.07
C PHE A 23 4.18 -0.78 -2.13
N ASN A 24 5.01 -0.56 -1.11
CA ASN A 24 5.90 0.59 -1.10
C ASN A 24 7.02 0.41 -2.12
N ALA A 25 7.27 1.44 -2.93
CA ALA A 25 8.37 1.46 -3.88
C ALA A 25 9.35 2.58 -3.56
N ASN A 26 10.66 2.26 -3.57
CA ASN A 26 11.73 3.19 -3.20
C ASN A 26 12.70 3.50 -4.36
N ASN A 27 12.64 2.72 -5.44
CA ASN A 27 13.48 2.83 -6.63
C ASN A 27 12.79 2.19 -7.85
N MET A 28 13.45 2.23 -9.00
CA MET A 28 12.97 1.66 -10.26
C MET A 28 12.69 0.16 -10.15
N GLU A 29 13.59 -0.62 -9.56
CA GLU A 29 13.46 -2.08 -9.46
C GLU A 29 12.20 -2.50 -8.71
N PHE A 30 11.81 -1.78 -7.65
CA PHE A 30 10.57 -2.05 -6.92
C PHE A 30 9.35 -1.73 -7.78
N VAL A 31 9.32 -0.55 -8.41
CA VAL A 31 8.18 -0.15 -9.26
C VAL A 31 7.95 -1.18 -10.36
N GLU A 32 9.02 -1.56 -11.08
CA GLU A 32 8.94 -2.56 -12.13
C GLU A 32 8.53 -3.94 -11.59
N ALA A 33 9.15 -4.42 -10.50
CA ALA A 33 8.82 -5.71 -9.92
C ALA A 33 7.33 -5.81 -9.52
N ILE A 34 6.80 -4.76 -8.89
CA ILE A 34 5.41 -4.74 -8.44
C ILE A 34 4.45 -4.76 -9.65
N ILE A 35 4.69 -3.91 -10.65
CA ILE A 35 3.82 -3.82 -11.84
C ILE A 35 3.92 -5.07 -12.71
N GLU A 36 5.11 -5.64 -12.90
CA GLU A 36 5.29 -6.91 -13.64
C GLU A 36 4.49 -8.05 -13.01
N VAL A 37 4.53 -8.19 -11.68
CA VAL A 37 3.73 -9.22 -11.00
C VAL A 37 2.24 -8.91 -11.09
N ALA A 38 1.84 -7.64 -11.01
CA ALA A 38 0.44 -7.25 -11.20
C ALA A 38 -0.07 -7.62 -12.60
N GLU A 39 0.74 -7.45 -13.65
CA GLU A 39 0.46 -7.89 -15.02
C GLU A 39 0.32 -9.41 -15.11
N GLU A 40 1.30 -10.15 -14.57
CA GLU A 40 1.31 -11.62 -14.54
C GLU A 40 0.05 -12.18 -13.86
N GLU A 41 -0.37 -11.55 -12.75
CA GLU A 41 -1.54 -11.93 -11.97
C GLU A 41 -2.85 -11.29 -12.48
N LYS A 42 -2.80 -10.41 -13.48
CA LYS A 42 -3.94 -9.63 -13.99
C LYS A 42 -4.71 -8.95 -12.84
N SER A 43 -3.99 -8.31 -11.94
CA SER A 43 -4.49 -7.78 -10.66
C SER A 43 -4.38 -6.25 -10.61
N PRO A 44 -5.34 -5.52 -10.01
CA PRO A 44 -5.12 -4.12 -9.68
C PRO A 44 -4.01 -3.99 -8.63
N VAL A 45 -3.23 -2.91 -8.71
CA VAL A 45 -2.14 -2.68 -7.75
C VAL A 45 -2.05 -1.23 -7.33
N ILE A 46 -1.68 -1.02 -6.06
CA ILE A 46 -1.38 0.30 -5.52
C ILE A 46 0.12 0.39 -5.30
N ILE A 47 0.78 1.31 -5.99
CA ILE A 47 2.16 1.70 -5.69
C ILE A 47 2.09 2.82 -4.66
N GLN A 48 2.67 2.58 -3.49
CA GLN A 48 2.72 3.58 -2.42
C GLN A 48 4.10 4.23 -2.36
N VAL A 49 4.11 5.55 -2.24
CA VAL A 49 5.33 6.33 -2.03
C VAL A 49 5.21 6.98 -0.65
N SER A 50 6.11 6.58 0.26
CA SER A 50 6.14 7.12 1.63
C SER A 50 6.93 8.42 1.70
N GLN A 51 6.78 9.15 2.82
CA GLN A 51 7.63 10.31 3.12
C GLN A 51 9.13 9.98 3.07
N GLY A 52 9.52 8.78 3.52
CA GLY A 52 10.90 8.30 3.44
C GLY A 52 11.38 8.14 1.99
N ALA A 53 10.54 7.57 1.13
CA ALA A 53 10.83 7.43 -0.30
C ALA A 53 10.93 8.81 -0.98
N ILE A 54 10.05 9.75 -0.65
CA ILE A 54 10.10 11.13 -1.15
C ILE A 54 11.38 11.83 -0.70
N LYS A 55 11.79 11.66 0.56
CA LYS A 55 13.04 12.23 1.08
C LYS A 55 14.28 11.63 0.39
N TYR A 56 14.22 10.34 0.04
CA TYR A 56 15.33 9.63 -0.60
C TYR A 56 15.46 9.99 -2.10
N ALA A 57 14.38 9.87 -2.87
CA ALA A 57 14.40 10.01 -4.33
C ALA A 57 14.04 11.42 -4.82
N GLY A 58 13.40 12.24 -3.97
CA GLY A 58 12.68 13.43 -4.41
C GLY A 58 11.26 13.09 -4.88
N LEU A 59 10.33 14.03 -4.72
CA LEU A 59 8.92 13.84 -5.09
C LEU A 59 8.77 13.59 -6.59
N GLU A 60 9.45 14.39 -7.41
CA GLU A 60 9.38 14.33 -8.86
C GLU A 60 9.86 12.97 -9.37
N MET A 61 11.04 12.52 -8.95
CA MET A 61 11.57 11.23 -9.39
C MET A 61 10.71 10.05 -8.93
N ALA A 62 10.30 10.04 -7.65
CA ALA A 62 9.45 8.99 -7.11
C ALA A 62 8.11 8.89 -7.86
N THR A 63 7.55 10.03 -8.28
CA THR A 63 6.28 10.09 -9.01
C THR A 63 6.44 9.69 -10.47
N GLU A 64 7.44 10.24 -11.16
CA GLU A 64 7.61 10.03 -12.60
C GLU A 64 8.03 8.60 -12.93
N MET A 65 8.80 7.92 -12.07
CA MET A 65 9.08 6.49 -12.23
C MET A 65 7.80 5.65 -12.27
N VAL A 66 6.86 5.92 -11.35
CA VAL A 66 5.59 5.18 -11.28
C VAL A 66 4.72 5.49 -12.48
N LYS A 67 4.61 6.75 -12.88
CA LYS A 67 3.86 7.14 -14.08
C LYS A 67 4.40 6.49 -15.35
N ALA A 68 5.72 6.48 -15.52
CA ALA A 68 6.37 5.88 -16.67
C ALA A 68 6.06 4.37 -16.77
N ALA A 69 6.18 3.65 -15.66
CA ALA A 69 5.87 2.22 -15.63
C ALA A 69 4.36 1.94 -15.81
N ALA A 70 3.49 2.72 -15.15
CA ALA A 70 2.04 2.60 -15.28
C ALA A 70 1.55 2.90 -16.72
N ALA A 71 2.21 3.81 -17.44
CA ALA A 71 1.89 4.12 -18.83
C ALA A 71 2.01 2.90 -19.75
N LEU A 72 2.92 1.97 -19.43
CA LEU A 72 3.10 0.72 -20.15
C LEU A 72 2.13 -0.37 -19.68
N ALA A 73 1.68 -0.33 -18.43
CA ALA A 73 0.76 -1.32 -17.87
C ALA A 73 -0.60 -1.39 -18.59
N SER A 74 -1.12 -2.62 -18.68
CA SER A 74 -2.47 -2.98 -19.06
C SER A 74 -3.40 -3.20 -17.86
N VAL A 75 -2.83 -3.47 -16.68
CA VAL A 75 -3.58 -3.55 -15.42
C VAL A 75 -3.76 -2.18 -14.76
N PRO A 76 -4.74 -2.02 -13.86
CA PRO A 76 -4.99 -0.77 -13.16
C PRO A 76 -3.89 -0.51 -12.12
N VAL A 77 -3.20 0.63 -12.26
CA VAL A 77 -2.15 1.08 -11.34
C VAL A 77 -2.58 2.38 -10.66
N VAL A 78 -2.56 2.39 -9.34
CA VAL A 78 -2.79 3.57 -8.50
C VAL A 78 -1.44 4.08 -7.98
N LEU A 79 -1.24 5.41 -7.98
CA LEU A 79 -0.15 6.05 -7.24
C LEU A 79 -0.72 6.66 -5.95
N HIS A 80 -0.25 6.16 -4.80
CA HIS A 80 -0.74 6.52 -3.48
C HIS A 80 0.34 7.17 -2.60
N LEU A 81 0.01 8.29 -1.93
CA LEU A 81 0.87 8.88 -0.90
C LEU A 81 0.68 8.09 0.38
N ASP A 82 1.76 7.52 0.91
CA ASP A 82 1.75 6.72 2.13
C ASP A 82 2.23 7.55 3.33
N HIS A 83 1.42 7.57 4.40
CA HIS A 83 1.65 8.35 5.63
C HIS A 83 2.01 9.83 5.39
N GLY A 84 1.17 10.57 4.64
CA GLY A 84 1.33 12.02 4.50
C GLY A 84 1.20 12.72 5.86
N THR A 85 2.23 13.45 6.28
CA THR A 85 2.31 14.01 7.66
C THR A 85 1.75 15.42 7.79
N ASP A 86 1.53 16.13 6.68
CA ASP A 86 1.04 17.49 6.70
C ASP A 86 0.25 17.87 5.43
N TYR A 87 -0.44 19.01 5.53
CA TYR A 87 -1.27 19.56 4.47
C TYR A 87 -0.48 19.89 3.20
N LEU A 88 0.71 20.49 3.33
CA LEU A 88 1.49 20.95 2.19
C LEU A 88 2.11 19.77 1.43
N GLN A 89 2.50 18.71 2.12
CA GLN A 89 2.91 17.46 1.47
C GLN A 89 1.78 16.89 0.62
N ASN A 90 0.55 16.82 1.15
CA ASN A 90 -0.61 16.36 0.42
C ASN A 90 -0.88 17.22 -0.82
N VAL A 91 -0.80 18.56 -0.70
CA VAL A 91 -0.91 19.49 -1.84
C VAL A 91 0.17 19.22 -2.89
N ARG A 92 1.41 19.00 -2.47
CA ARG A 92 2.53 18.72 -3.38
C ARG A 92 2.35 17.40 -4.12
N CYS A 93 1.94 16.34 -3.43
CA CYS A 93 1.64 15.05 -4.03
C CYS A 93 0.44 15.12 -4.98
N LEU A 94 -0.63 15.83 -4.60
CA LEU A 94 -1.75 16.09 -5.50
C LEU A 94 -1.28 16.76 -6.80
N ARG A 95 -0.48 17.83 -6.69
CA ARG A 95 0.10 18.53 -7.84
C ARG A 95 1.03 17.64 -8.67
N ALA A 96 1.77 16.74 -8.02
CA ALA A 96 2.66 15.80 -8.68
C ALA A 96 1.90 14.72 -9.47
N GLY A 97 0.59 14.58 -9.30
CA GLY A 97 -0.25 13.64 -10.05
C GLY A 97 -0.47 12.31 -9.34
N PHE A 98 -0.43 12.30 -8.01
CA PHE A 98 -0.92 11.18 -7.22
C PHE A 98 -2.42 11.00 -7.45
N THR A 99 -2.88 9.75 -7.59
CA THR A 99 -4.29 9.40 -7.82
C THR A 99 -4.98 8.88 -6.57
N SER A 100 -4.29 8.89 -5.43
CA SER A 100 -4.81 8.64 -4.09
C SER A 100 -3.88 9.26 -3.07
N LEU A 101 -4.45 9.85 -2.02
CA LEU A 101 -3.68 10.46 -0.92
C LEU A 101 -3.96 9.76 0.40
N MET A 102 -3.02 9.86 1.33
CA MET A 102 -3.24 9.52 2.73
C MET A 102 -2.78 10.67 3.62
N PHE A 103 -3.59 11.02 4.62
CA PHE A 103 -3.13 11.79 5.77
C PHE A 103 -3.08 10.91 7.01
N ASP A 104 -1.90 10.82 7.62
CA ASP A 104 -1.71 10.13 8.88
C ASP A 104 -1.70 11.14 10.03
N GLY A 105 -2.88 11.33 10.62
CA GLY A 105 -3.09 12.13 11.83
C GLY A 105 -3.13 11.29 13.11
N SER A 106 -2.72 10.03 13.09
CA SER A 106 -2.84 9.09 14.23
C SER A 106 -2.10 9.57 15.50
N ALA A 107 -1.07 10.40 15.34
CA ALA A 107 -0.32 11.00 16.44
C ALA A 107 -0.96 12.28 17.02
N LEU A 108 -2.00 12.81 16.37
CA LEU A 108 -2.70 14.02 16.80
C LEU A 108 -3.82 13.69 17.80
N SER A 109 -4.35 14.72 18.46
CA SER A 109 -5.64 14.59 19.15
C SER A 109 -6.73 14.21 18.15
N PHE A 110 -7.79 13.53 18.60
CA PHE A 110 -8.91 13.15 17.73
C PHE A 110 -9.48 14.38 16.98
N GLU A 111 -9.64 15.51 17.67
CA GLU A 111 -10.19 16.73 17.09
C GLU A 111 -9.26 17.35 16.03
N ASP A 112 -7.95 17.38 16.29
CA ASP A 112 -6.97 17.90 15.32
C ASP A 112 -6.83 16.97 14.11
N ASN A 113 -6.90 15.65 14.33
CA ASN A 113 -6.91 14.66 13.25
C ASN A 113 -8.15 14.87 12.36
N VAL A 114 -9.34 14.98 12.95
CA VAL A 114 -10.59 15.26 12.20
C VAL A 114 -10.46 16.56 11.41
N LYS A 115 -10.00 17.64 12.05
CA LYS A 115 -9.89 18.96 11.41
C LYS A 115 -8.93 18.95 10.22
N MET A 116 -7.74 18.37 10.39
CA MET A 116 -6.74 18.33 9.32
C MET A 116 -7.17 17.38 8.20
N THR A 117 -7.68 16.19 8.54
CA THR A 117 -8.17 15.22 7.56
C THR A 117 -9.31 15.82 6.74
N ALA A 118 -10.32 16.44 7.36
CA ALA A 118 -11.43 17.07 6.65
C ALA A 118 -10.95 18.15 5.65
N LYS A 119 -9.97 18.96 6.05
CA LYS A 119 -9.36 19.98 5.19
C LYS A 119 -8.64 19.36 3.98
N ILE A 120 -7.92 18.26 4.18
CA ILE A 120 -7.23 17.54 3.10
C ILE A 120 -8.24 16.86 2.18
N THR A 121 -9.29 16.25 2.74
CA THR A 121 -10.39 15.65 1.97
C THR A 121 -11.08 16.67 1.09
N GLU A 122 -11.43 17.85 1.62
CA GLU A 122 -12.06 18.93 0.85
C GLU A 122 -11.22 19.33 -0.37
N MET A 123 -9.92 19.57 -0.15
CA MET A 123 -8.97 19.94 -1.20
C MET A 123 -8.82 18.82 -2.24
N SER A 124 -8.71 17.57 -1.80
CA SER A 124 -8.50 16.41 -2.68
C SER A 124 -9.76 16.09 -3.50
N HIS A 125 -10.95 16.20 -2.89
CA HIS A 125 -12.24 15.95 -3.55
C HIS A 125 -12.57 17.00 -4.60
N ALA A 126 -12.10 18.24 -4.46
CA ALA A 126 -12.18 19.25 -5.52
C ALA A 126 -11.46 18.81 -6.82
N CYS A 127 -10.53 17.86 -6.73
CA CYS A 127 -9.82 17.26 -7.85
C CYS A 127 -10.24 15.80 -8.14
N ASN A 128 -11.32 15.32 -7.53
CA ASN A 128 -11.78 13.91 -7.60
C ASN A 128 -10.72 12.87 -7.15
N ILE A 129 -9.80 13.26 -6.27
CA ILE A 129 -8.79 12.35 -5.72
C ILE A 129 -9.25 11.84 -4.35
N PRO A 130 -9.30 10.50 -4.14
CA PRO A 130 -9.73 9.93 -2.87
C PRO A 130 -8.66 10.06 -1.77
N VAL A 131 -9.13 10.17 -0.53
CA VAL A 131 -8.30 10.30 0.67
C VAL A 131 -8.48 9.11 1.60
N GLU A 132 -7.37 8.50 1.96
CA GLU A 132 -7.23 7.58 3.09
C GLU A 132 -6.83 8.35 4.35
N ALA A 133 -7.33 7.93 5.50
CA ALA A 133 -6.84 8.42 6.79
C ALA A 133 -6.70 7.29 7.80
N GLU A 134 -5.97 7.55 8.89
CA GLU A 134 -5.75 6.59 9.97
C GLU A 134 -6.46 7.02 11.26
N LEU A 135 -7.11 6.05 11.92
CA LEU A 135 -7.68 6.20 13.25
C LEU A 135 -7.24 5.06 14.15
N GLY A 136 -6.85 5.39 15.39
CA GLY A 136 -5.99 4.52 16.19
C GLY A 136 -4.53 4.73 15.81
N LYS A 137 -3.64 3.92 16.36
CA LYS A 137 -2.20 4.00 16.11
C LYS A 137 -1.63 2.62 15.83
N VAL A 138 -1.06 2.43 14.65
CA VAL A 138 -0.26 1.24 14.37
C VAL A 138 1.12 1.37 15.03
N LEU A 139 1.36 0.54 16.04
CA LEU A 139 2.59 0.59 16.84
C LEU A 139 3.83 0.18 16.01
N GLN A 140 5.02 0.60 16.44
CA GLN A 140 6.29 0.20 15.83
C GLN A 140 7.03 -0.83 16.70
N ILE A 141 7.94 -1.59 16.08
CA ILE A 141 8.89 -2.40 16.85
C ILE A 141 9.76 -1.47 17.72
N GLY A 142 9.82 -1.78 19.01
CA GLY A 142 10.60 -1.02 19.99
C GLY A 142 9.76 -0.08 20.86
N ASP A 143 8.48 0.12 20.52
CA ASP A 143 7.52 0.75 21.43
C ASP A 143 7.31 -0.12 22.68
N ASN A 144 6.95 0.49 23.82
CA ASN A 144 6.58 -0.24 25.04
C ASN A 144 5.21 -0.92 24.85
N ASN A 145 5.24 -2.06 24.16
CA ASN A 145 4.09 -2.81 23.66
C ASN A 145 3.46 -3.68 24.76
N SER A 146 3.11 -3.08 25.90
CA SER A 146 2.27 -3.74 26.89
C SER A 146 0.89 -4.05 26.28
N ALA A 147 0.20 -5.08 26.77
CA ALA A 147 -1.15 -5.42 26.29
C ALA A 147 -2.12 -4.23 26.42
N GLU A 148 -1.96 -3.41 27.46
CA GLU A 148 -2.77 -2.21 27.69
C GLU A 148 -2.45 -1.10 26.66
N THR A 149 -1.17 -0.92 26.33
CA THR A 149 -0.74 0.06 25.30
C THR A 149 -1.27 -0.33 23.93
N ILE A 150 -1.22 -1.62 23.58
CA ILE A 150 -1.75 -2.15 22.32
C ILE A 150 -3.26 -1.90 22.23
N GLU A 151 -4.00 -2.26 23.28
CA GLU A 151 -5.46 -2.08 23.31
C GLU A 151 -5.86 -0.61 23.19
N LYS A 152 -5.17 0.29 23.90
CA LYS A 152 -5.39 1.75 23.80
C LYS A 152 -5.06 2.33 22.43
N ALA A 153 -4.13 1.70 21.70
CA ALA A 153 -3.76 2.11 20.36
C ALA A 153 -4.76 1.62 19.31
N MET A 154 -5.59 0.61 19.60
CA MET A 154 -6.54 0.06 18.64
C MET A 154 -7.71 1.01 18.35
N THR A 155 -8.22 0.94 17.13
CA THR A 155 -9.35 1.74 16.68
C THR A 155 -10.63 1.39 17.46
N GLN A 156 -11.36 2.42 17.90
CA GLN A 156 -12.67 2.27 18.52
C GLN A 156 -13.78 2.49 17.48
N SER A 157 -14.76 1.59 17.43
CA SER A 157 -15.86 1.63 16.45
C SER A 157 -16.70 2.91 16.50
N GLU A 158 -16.94 3.41 17.71
CA GLU A 158 -17.75 4.59 17.98
C GLU A 158 -17.06 5.88 17.50
N GLU A 159 -15.72 5.92 17.58
CA GLU A 159 -14.91 7.00 17.03
C GLU A 159 -14.87 6.94 15.50
N ALA A 160 -14.80 5.74 14.92
CA ALA A 160 -14.77 5.56 13.46
C ALA A 160 -16.01 6.17 12.78
N VAL A 161 -17.20 6.03 13.36
CA VAL A 161 -18.44 6.65 12.84
C VAL A 161 -18.32 8.17 12.80
N LYS A 162 -17.90 8.78 13.92
CA LYS A 162 -17.74 10.23 14.03
C LYS A 162 -16.66 10.73 13.08
N PHE A 163 -15.55 10.02 13.00
CA PHE A 163 -14.41 10.37 12.17
C PHE A 163 -14.78 10.36 10.70
N VAL A 164 -15.39 9.28 10.19
CA VAL A 164 -15.80 9.17 8.79
C VAL A 164 -16.85 10.23 8.44
N ALA A 165 -17.85 10.44 9.30
CA ALA A 165 -18.89 11.44 9.06
C ALA A 165 -18.33 12.88 8.98
N ALA A 166 -17.39 13.22 9.87
CA ALA A 166 -16.81 14.56 9.93
C ALA A 166 -15.77 14.82 8.82
N THR A 167 -15.00 13.80 8.45
CA THR A 167 -13.86 13.94 7.52
C THR A 167 -14.19 13.62 6.08
N LYS A 168 -15.26 12.84 5.82
CA LYS A 168 -15.70 12.38 4.50
C LYS A 168 -14.65 11.62 3.68
N ILE A 169 -13.66 11.03 4.35
CA ILE A 169 -12.62 10.18 3.72
C ILE A 169 -13.23 9.01 2.94
N ASP A 170 -12.46 8.50 1.98
CA ASP A 170 -12.87 7.41 1.09
C ASP A 170 -12.44 6.03 1.59
N SER A 171 -11.41 5.96 2.44
CA SER A 171 -10.98 4.72 3.09
C SER A 171 -10.37 4.99 4.46
N LEU A 172 -10.48 4.02 5.37
CA LEU A 172 -9.99 4.14 6.74
C LEU A 172 -8.97 3.04 7.07
N ALA A 173 -7.76 3.44 7.39
CA ALA A 173 -6.77 2.58 8.04
C ALA A 173 -7.15 2.39 9.52
N VAL A 174 -7.23 1.12 9.92
CA VAL A 174 -7.65 0.72 11.27
C VAL A 174 -6.53 -0.04 11.99
N ALA A 175 -6.26 0.35 13.23
CA ALA A 175 -5.37 -0.34 14.14
C ALA A 175 -6.12 -1.52 14.78
N ILE A 176 -5.82 -2.73 14.34
CA ILE A 176 -6.45 -3.99 14.76
C ILE A 176 -5.41 -5.05 15.15
N GLY A 177 -4.30 -4.62 15.76
CA GLY A 177 -3.26 -5.51 16.29
C GLY A 177 -2.05 -5.78 15.38
N SER A 178 -1.98 -5.16 14.20
CA SER A 178 -0.75 -5.15 13.40
C SER A 178 0.28 -4.16 13.95
N VAL A 179 1.56 -4.42 13.68
CA VAL A 179 2.70 -3.60 14.10
C VAL A 179 3.62 -3.38 12.89
N HIS A 180 4.11 -2.16 12.72
CA HIS A 180 5.05 -1.82 11.67
C HIS A 180 6.42 -2.48 11.85
N ALA A 181 7.13 -2.71 10.74
CA ALA A 181 8.48 -3.26 10.70
C ALA A 181 8.66 -4.72 11.20
N MET A 182 7.58 -5.44 11.52
CA MET A 182 7.63 -6.87 11.87
C MET A 182 8.26 -7.75 10.78
N LYS A 183 9.24 -8.55 11.20
CA LYS A 183 9.94 -9.54 10.37
C LYS A 183 9.33 -10.93 10.50
N ASP A 184 8.84 -11.28 11.69
CA ASP A 184 8.18 -12.55 11.97
C ASP A 184 6.68 -12.46 11.68
N ARG A 185 6.14 -13.44 10.96
CA ARG A 185 4.75 -13.47 10.49
C ARG A 185 3.82 -14.20 11.46
N THR A 186 3.78 -13.75 12.70
CA THR A 186 3.06 -14.43 13.80
C THR A 186 1.91 -13.62 14.38
N ALA A 187 1.77 -12.34 13.99
CA ALA A 187 0.73 -11.47 14.53
C ALA A 187 -0.65 -11.89 14.00
N LYS A 188 -1.63 -11.90 14.92
CA LYS A 188 -3.04 -12.12 14.61
C LYS A 188 -3.80 -10.80 14.72
N LEU A 189 -4.66 -10.55 13.75
CA LEU A 189 -5.56 -9.40 13.75
C LEU A 189 -6.72 -9.62 14.73
N ASP A 190 -7.19 -8.54 15.33
CA ASP A 190 -8.43 -8.49 16.12
C ASP A 190 -9.65 -8.48 15.18
N ILE A 191 -10.03 -9.67 14.71
CA ILE A 191 -11.17 -9.87 13.81
C ILE A 191 -12.51 -9.46 14.46
N PRO A 192 -12.80 -9.76 15.74
CA PRO A 192 -13.99 -9.23 16.42
C PRO A 192 -14.11 -7.71 16.33
N ARG A 193 -13.02 -6.97 16.57
CA ARG A 193 -12.99 -5.51 16.43
C ARG A 193 -13.21 -5.06 14.99
N LEU A 194 -12.53 -5.70 14.03
CA LEU A 194 -12.73 -5.41 12.61
C LEU A 194 -14.20 -5.55 12.20
N LYS A 195 -14.88 -6.63 12.63
CA LYS A 195 -16.31 -6.84 12.39
C LYS A 195 -17.17 -5.74 13.01
N LYS A 196 -16.85 -5.31 14.24
CA LYS A 196 -17.56 -4.22 14.93
C LYS A 196 -17.40 -2.88 14.21
N ILE A 197 -16.21 -2.59 13.70
CA ILE A 197 -15.96 -1.38 12.88
C ILE A 197 -16.74 -1.48 11.56
N ARG A 198 -16.62 -2.60 10.84
CA ARG A 198 -17.30 -2.83 9.56
C ARG A 198 -18.82 -2.72 9.68
N SER A 199 -19.41 -3.06 10.83
CA SER A 199 -20.87 -2.97 11.03
C SER A 199 -21.40 -1.55 11.21
N VAL A 200 -20.53 -0.57 11.50
CA VAL A 200 -20.95 0.81 11.81
C VAL A 200 -20.53 1.86 10.78
N ILE A 201 -19.59 1.53 9.88
CA ILE A 201 -19.22 2.36 8.73
C ILE A 201 -19.29 1.52 7.45
N ASP A 202 -19.40 2.13 6.27
CA ASP A 202 -19.50 1.43 4.97
C ASP A 202 -18.33 1.69 4.00
N ILE A 203 -17.40 2.60 4.34
CA ILE A 203 -16.22 2.86 3.49
C ILE A 203 -15.19 1.70 3.52
N PRO A 204 -14.39 1.49 2.48
CA PRO A 204 -13.30 0.50 2.48
C PRO A 204 -12.33 0.62 3.65
N LEU A 205 -11.94 -0.52 4.24
CA LEU A 205 -10.99 -0.58 5.36
C LEU A 205 -9.60 -0.98 4.88
N VAL A 206 -8.57 -0.44 5.54
CA VAL A 206 -7.16 -0.60 5.16
C VAL A 206 -6.37 -1.21 6.30
N LEU A 207 -5.50 -2.18 5.97
CA LEU A 207 -4.57 -2.80 6.90
C LEU A 207 -3.16 -2.26 6.67
N HIS A 208 -2.66 -1.57 7.68
CA HIS A 208 -1.28 -1.14 7.81
C HIS A 208 -0.46 -2.20 8.56
N GLY A 209 0.88 -2.15 8.45
CA GLY A 209 1.76 -3.09 9.17
C GLY A 209 1.57 -4.58 8.84
N SER A 210 1.13 -4.95 7.63
CA SER A 210 0.78 -6.35 7.33
C SER A 210 1.97 -7.32 7.22
N SER A 211 3.21 -6.79 7.18
CA SER A 211 4.44 -7.57 6.99
C SER A 211 4.71 -8.62 8.08
N GLY A 212 4.18 -8.43 9.29
CA GLY A 212 4.27 -9.39 10.39
C GLY A 212 2.99 -10.19 10.66
N VAL A 213 1.96 -10.00 9.83
CA VAL A 213 0.67 -10.65 10.04
C VAL A 213 0.69 -12.04 9.42
N ASP A 214 0.16 -13.01 10.15
CA ASP A 214 -0.04 -14.37 9.66
C ASP A 214 -0.95 -14.38 8.41
N PRO A 215 -0.61 -15.13 7.35
CA PRO A 215 -1.39 -15.12 6.11
C PRO A 215 -2.85 -15.56 6.28
N GLU A 216 -3.16 -16.49 7.18
CA GLU A 216 -4.56 -16.88 7.43
C GLU A 216 -5.32 -15.74 8.12
N SER A 217 -4.66 -15.02 9.02
CA SER A 217 -5.25 -13.83 9.64
C SER A 217 -5.50 -12.69 8.64
N ILE A 218 -4.60 -12.50 7.65
CA ILE A 218 -4.83 -11.55 6.54
C ILE A 218 -6.07 -11.96 5.74
N LYS A 219 -6.17 -13.23 5.33
CA LYS A 219 -7.32 -13.75 4.57
C LYS A 219 -8.63 -13.56 5.35
N GLU A 220 -8.62 -13.86 6.65
CA GLU A 220 -9.76 -13.65 7.52
C GLU A 220 -10.14 -12.17 7.61
N GLY A 221 -9.15 -11.27 7.72
CA GLY A 221 -9.39 -9.84 7.70
C GLY A 221 -10.03 -9.34 6.39
N ILE A 222 -9.58 -9.84 5.24
CA ILE A 222 -10.17 -9.53 3.93
C ILE A 222 -11.63 -10.01 3.87
N ALA A 223 -11.90 -11.24 4.33
CA ALA A 223 -13.26 -11.78 4.39
C ALA A 223 -14.21 -10.92 5.27
N ASN A 224 -13.66 -10.10 6.17
CA ASN A 224 -14.39 -9.24 7.10
C ASN A 224 -14.28 -7.72 6.78
N GLY A 225 -13.80 -7.36 5.58
CA GLY A 225 -13.93 -6.00 5.05
C GLY A 225 -12.63 -5.23 4.80
N LEU A 226 -11.46 -5.84 5.02
CA LEU A 226 -10.20 -5.24 4.56
C LEU A 226 -10.11 -5.27 3.03
N CYS A 227 -9.81 -4.12 2.43
CA CYS A 227 -9.80 -3.91 0.98
C CYS A 227 -8.43 -3.50 0.44
N LYS A 228 -7.57 -2.87 1.26
CA LYS A 228 -6.18 -2.52 0.93
C LYS A 228 -5.25 -3.03 2.00
N ILE A 229 -4.16 -3.66 1.58
CA ILE A 229 -3.18 -4.29 2.48
C ILE A 229 -1.79 -3.71 2.18
N ASN A 230 -1.23 -2.96 3.12
CA ASN A 230 0.07 -2.30 2.97
C ASN A 230 1.22 -3.29 3.25
N VAL A 231 2.16 -3.42 2.31
CA VAL A 231 3.34 -4.28 2.42
C VAL A 231 4.59 -3.47 2.06
N ALA A 232 5.53 -3.38 3.01
CA ALA A 232 6.79 -2.68 2.82
C ALA A 232 7.99 -3.51 3.28
N THR A 233 8.04 -3.83 4.58
CA THR A 233 9.21 -4.43 5.24
C THR A 233 9.70 -5.70 4.58
N GLN A 234 8.79 -6.63 4.24
CA GLN A 234 9.18 -7.90 3.62
C GLN A 234 9.80 -7.72 2.23
N LEU A 235 9.39 -6.68 1.47
CA LEU A 235 9.99 -6.37 0.17
C LEU A 235 11.42 -5.84 0.35
N SER A 236 11.61 -4.90 1.28
CA SER A 236 12.95 -4.35 1.58
C SER A 236 13.90 -5.42 2.10
N VAL A 237 13.42 -6.29 3.00
CA VAL A 237 14.22 -7.39 3.54
C VAL A 237 14.61 -8.38 2.45
N SER A 238 13.69 -8.78 1.56
CA SER A 238 14.02 -9.72 0.48
C SER A 238 14.97 -9.11 -0.54
N PHE A 239 14.77 -7.84 -0.91
CA PHE A 239 15.65 -7.12 -1.82
C PHE A 239 17.08 -7.02 -1.26
N VAL A 240 17.24 -6.48 -0.05
CA VAL A 240 18.56 -6.25 0.57
C VAL A 240 19.31 -7.57 0.77
N LYS A 241 18.61 -8.63 1.18
CA LYS A 241 19.20 -9.97 1.32
C LYS A 241 19.73 -10.47 -0.03
N ALA A 242 18.92 -10.43 -1.08
CA ALA A 242 19.28 -10.96 -2.39
C ALA A 242 20.42 -10.19 -3.06
N ILE A 243 20.46 -8.85 -2.95
CA ILE A 243 21.61 -8.08 -3.47
C ILE A 243 22.90 -8.39 -2.69
N GLY A 244 22.80 -8.62 -1.37
CA GLY A 244 23.94 -8.99 -0.54
C GLY A 244 24.50 -10.37 -0.90
N GLU A 245 23.62 -11.35 -1.14
CA GLU A 245 24.00 -12.69 -1.62
C GLU A 245 24.63 -12.64 -3.01
N ALA A 246 24.08 -11.82 -3.93
CA ALA A 246 24.63 -11.63 -5.26
C ALA A 246 26.04 -11.02 -5.23
N TYR A 247 26.26 -10.01 -4.40
CA TYR A 247 27.56 -9.40 -4.20
C TYR A 247 28.56 -10.39 -3.59
N ASN A 248 28.18 -11.11 -2.54
CA ASN A 248 29.06 -12.09 -1.89
C ASN A 248 29.48 -13.23 -2.83
N LYS A 249 28.65 -13.58 -3.81
CA LYS A 249 28.97 -14.59 -4.83
C LYS A 249 30.03 -14.10 -5.83
N ASN A 250 30.05 -12.81 -6.16
CA ASN A 250 31.06 -12.21 -7.02
C ASN A 250 31.39 -10.76 -6.57
N PRO A 251 32.30 -10.57 -5.59
CA PRO A 251 32.64 -9.24 -5.08
C PRO A 251 33.32 -8.32 -6.10
N ASN A 252 33.81 -8.88 -7.20
CA ASN A 252 34.44 -8.12 -8.31
C ASN A 252 33.45 -7.76 -9.42
N GLU A 253 32.16 -8.04 -9.24
CA GLU A 253 31.13 -7.66 -10.22
C GLU A 253 31.05 -6.14 -10.34
N LYS A 254 31.10 -5.65 -11.59
CA LYS A 254 31.04 -4.21 -11.92
C LYS A 254 29.72 -3.84 -12.57
N ASP A 255 29.03 -4.81 -13.17
CA ASP A 255 27.70 -4.59 -13.73
C ASP A 255 26.66 -4.60 -12.62
N MET A 256 26.23 -3.40 -12.21
CA MET A 256 25.21 -3.21 -11.18
C MET A 256 23.94 -4.02 -11.44
N ARG A 257 23.58 -4.28 -12.71
CA ARG A 257 22.36 -5.03 -13.06
C ARG A 257 22.43 -6.47 -12.57
N LYS A 258 23.61 -7.08 -12.55
CA LYS A 258 23.80 -8.45 -12.03
C LYS A 258 23.65 -8.54 -10.52
N ILE A 259 23.79 -7.41 -9.81
CA ILE A 259 23.58 -7.31 -8.36
C ILE A 259 22.13 -6.95 -8.04
N LEU A 260 21.55 -5.99 -8.78
CA LEU A 260 20.20 -5.48 -8.55
C LEU A 260 19.09 -6.42 -9.06
N LEU A 261 19.33 -7.15 -10.16
CA LEU A 261 18.34 -8.07 -10.73
C LEU A 261 17.93 -9.19 -9.75
N PRO A 262 18.85 -9.85 -9.01
CA PRO A 262 18.47 -10.75 -7.92
C PRO A 262 17.57 -10.10 -6.86
N GLY A 263 17.87 -8.84 -6.49
CA GLY A 263 17.01 -8.05 -5.60
C GLY A 263 15.61 -7.85 -6.17
N LYS A 264 15.52 -7.40 -7.42
CA LYS A 264 14.25 -7.22 -8.15
C LYS A 264 13.42 -8.51 -8.17
N ASN A 265 14.04 -9.64 -8.49
CA ASN A 265 13.36 -10.95 -8.52
C ASN A 265 12.86 -11.35 -7.13
N ALA A 266 13.63 -11.11 -6.07
CA ALA A 266 13.21 -11.37 -4.70
C ALA A 266 12.02 -10.48 -4.25
N VAL A 267 11.88 -9.27 -4.82
CA VAL A 267 10.68 -8.44 -4.65
C VAL A 267 9.52 -9.04 -5.42
N LYS A 268 9.70 -9.46 -6.68
CA LYS A 268 8.65 -10.11 -7.48
C LYS A 268 8.05 -11.31 -6.75
N ASP A 269 8.91 -12.18 -6.21
CA ASP A 269 8.46 -13.37 -5.48
C ASP A 269 7.64 -13.02 -4.25
N ARG A 270 8.07 -11.98 -3.51
CA ARG A 270 7.35 -11.52 -2.32
C ARG A 270 6.01 -10.86 -2.68
N VAL A 271 5.96 -10.04 -3.72
CA VAL A 271 4.72 -9.43 -4.22
C VAL A 271 3.73 -10.53 -4.63
N ARG A 272 4.19 -11.55 -5.37
CA ARG A 272 3.35 -12.67 -5.82
C ARG A 272 2.80 -13.48 -4.65
N GLU A 273 3.63 -13.75 -3.66
CA GLU A 273 3.23 -14.41 -2.42
C GLU A 273 2.09 -13.64 -1.73
N TYR A 274 2.24 -12.32 -1.54
CA TYR A 274 1.22 -11.49 -0.90
C TYR A 274 -0.07 -11.38 -1.74
N MET A 275 0.03 -11.17 -3.05
CA MET A 275 -1.13 -11.15 -3.93
C MET A 275 -1.92 -12.47 -3.89
N GLY A 276 -1.23 -13.60 -3.69
CA GLY A 276 -1.84 -14.91 -3.46
C GLY A 276 -2.71 -14.97 -2.20
N TYR A 277 -2.32 -14.28 -1.12
CA TYR A 277 -3.16 -14.16 0.08
C TYR A 277 -4.36 -13.26 -0.11
N PHE A 278 -4.25 -12.27 -1.00
CA PHE A 278 -5.27 -11.23 -1.14
C PHE A 278 -6.44 -11.63 -2.04
N GLY A 279 -6.34 -12.73 -2.79
CA GLY A 279 -7.41 -13.17 -3.69
C GLY A 279 -7.66 -12.24 -4.88
N CYS A 280 -6.64 -11.45 -5.27
CA CYS A 280 -6.75 -10.38 -6.27
C CYS A 280 -6.45 -10.81 -7.72
N LYS A 281 -6.02 -12.07 -7.94
CA LYS A 281 -5.72 -12.60 -9.26
C LYS A 281 -6.92 -12.48 -10.21
N GLY A 282 -6.68 -11.95 -11.41
CA GLY A 282 -7.70 -11.75 -12.44
C GLY A 282 -8.69 -10.61 -12.17
N LYS A 283 -8.60 -9.93 -11.02
CA LYS A 283 -9.53 -8.86 -10.66
C LYS A 283 -9.27 -7.56 -11.42
N GLY A 284 -8.09 -7.41 -12.02
CA GLY A 284 -7.63 -6.19 -12.72
C GLY A 284 -8.01 -6.15 -14.20
N ILE A 285 -8.74 -7.15 -14.71
CA ILE A 285 -9.18 -7.15 -16.11
C ILE A 285 -10.19 -6.02 -16.31
N ILE A 286 -9.82 -5.01 -17.10
CA ILE A 286 -10.70 -3.94 -17.55
C ILE A 286 -11.37 -4.41 -18.84
N THR A 287 -12.68 -4.66 -18.80
CA THR A 287 -13.44 -5.04 -20.00
C THR A 287 -13.41 -3.89 -21.01
N GLY A 288 -12.75 -4.10 -22.15
CA GLY A 288 -12.69 -3.12 -23.27
C GLY A 288 -11.32 -2.50 -23.56
N ALA A 289 -10.28 -2.77 -22.77
CA ALA A 289 -8.92 -2.30 -23.05
C ALA A 289 -8.13 -3.31 -23.92
N LYS A 290 -7.55 -2.85 -25.04
CA LYS A 290 -6.59 -3.65 -25.83
C LYS A 290 -5.26 -3.73 -25.05
N SER A 291 -4.77 -4.94 -24.76
CA SER A 291 -3.47 -5.17 -24.12
C SER A 291 -2.34 -4.64 -25.00
N GLY A 292 -1.57 -3.66 -24.52
CA GLY A 292 -0.50 -2.99 -25.26
C GLY A 292 0.90 -3.57 -25.09
N ILE A 293 1.11 -4.52 -24.17
CA ILE A 293 2.40 -5.20 -24.01
C ILE A 293 2.30 -6.55 -24.71
N GLN A 294 2.77 -6.62 -25.95
CA GLN A 294 3.31 -7.89 -26.44
C GLN A 294 4.58 -8.14 -25.64
N SER A 295 4.69 -9.34 -25.04
CA SER A 295 5.91 -9.85 -24.44
C SER A 295 7.07 -9.63 -25.42
N SER A 296 7.92 -8.64 -25.15
CA SER A 296 9.21 -8.59 -25.83
C SER A 296 9.98 -9.80 -25.33
N GLU A 297 10.08 -10.81 -26.20
CA GLU A 297 11.17 -11.76 -26.11
C GLU A 297 12.46 -10.93 -26.12
N ILE A 298 13.02 -10.72 -24.93
CA ILE A 298 14.38 -10.21 -24.76
C ILE A 298 15.26 -11.32 -25.30
N LYS A 299 15.57 -11.26 -26.60
CA LYS A 299 16.67 -12.02 -27.17
C LYS A 299 17.92 -11.48 -26.50
N HIS A 300 18.43 -12.26 -25.55
CA HIS A 300 19.80 -12.11 -25.08
C HIS A 300 20.70 -12.18 -26.31
N HIS A 301 21.32 -11.06 -26.67
CA HIS A 301 22.49 -11.10 -27.53
C HIS A 301 23.62 -11.71 -26.70
N GLU A 302 24.08 -12.89 -27.14
CA GLU A 302 25.32 -13.53 -26.71
C GLU A 302 26.53 -12.62 -26.92
#